data_AF-A0A0G4AYI6-F1
#
_entry.id   AF-A0A0G4AYI6-F1
#
_cell.length_a   1.000
_cell.length_b   1.000
_cell.length_c   1.000
_cell.angle_alpha   90.00
_cell.angle_beta   90.00
_cell.angle_gamma   90.00
#
_symmetry.space_group_name_H-M   'P 1'
#
loop_
_entity.id
_entity.type
_entity.pdbx_description
1 polymer ?
#
loop_
_entity_poly.entity_id
_entity_poly.type
_entity_poly.pdbx_seq_one_letter_code
_entity_poly.pdbx_strand_id
1 'polypeptide(L)'
;MILGTVIFIMSVSAAAVYGYYFSLQTPEKVVFDALSKAVHAEAVQFTATTPSHATFKGEIKDGNVRLDGALPVSSATNPAKGEVRLIGESLYAKSDMLDSVAMDQIGENLPPSYRVIMSSLLAGYNGKWIEFPVSQLATNASVGTMRCSQGLQEILRNDQAAVQELKNIYTAHPFLIISKKADMTYLISIEDTKIKEFRTALGKTSFFRSVISCHDGTLPLIEPASKHMTLELTIDTARTLRTLAIIDSETQKQVYIVDFSFTESAPINPPSTSESFESIQKKAAVQIIRSR
;
A
#
# COMPACT_ATOMS: atom_id res chain seq x y z
N MET A 1 6.55 -1.39 0.93
CA MET A 1 6.27 -2.83 1.12
C MET A 1 5.33 -3.09 2.30
N ILE A 2 5.73 -2.84 3.56
CA ILE A 2 4.97 -3.20 4.78
C ILE A 2 3.53 -2.64 4.81
N LEU A 3 3.32 -1.35 4.47
CA LEU A 3 1.98 -0.75 4.48
C LEU A 3 1.03 -1.40 3.46
N GLY A 4 1.53 -1.76 2.27
CA GLY A 4 0.75 -2.47 1.25
C GLY A 4 0.35 -3.86 1.72
N THR A 5 1.24 -4.58 2.42
CA THR A 5 0.94 -5.87 3.05
C THR A 5 -0.18 -5.75 4.09
N VAL A 6 -0.13 -4.71 4.92
CA VAL A 6 -1.16 -4.47 5.94
C VAL A 6 -2.50 -4.14 5.29
N ILE A 7 -2.53 -3.25 4.28
CA ILE A 7 -3.76 -2.92 3.53
C ILE A 7 -4.34 -4.19 2.90
N PHE A 8 -3.49 -5.04 2.31
CA PHE A 8 -3.93 -6.31 1.73
C PHE A 8 -4.56 -7.24 2.78
N ILE A 9 -3.89 -7.44 3.94
CA ILE A 9 -4.43 -8.25 5.05
C ILE A 9 -5.80 -7.70 5.47
N MET A 10 -5.92 -6.37 5.63
CA MET A 10 -7.17 -5.72 6.02
C MET A 10 -8.28 -5.95 4.98
N SER A 11 -7.99 -5.79 3.69
CA SER A 11 -8.94 -6.00 2.59
C SER A 11 -9.45 -7.44 2.53
N VAL A 12 -8.55 -8.43 2.61
CA VAL A 12 -8.93 -9.85 2.60
C VAL A 12 -9.78 -10.20 3.81
N SER A 13 -9.39 -9.70 4.99
CA SER A 13 -10.10 -9.92 6.26
C SER A 13 -11.51 -9.34 6.25
N ALA A 14 -11.67 -8.13 5.70
CA ALA A 14 -12.96 -7.47 5.59
C ALA A 14 -13.94 -8.26 4.69
N ALA A 15 -13.47 -8.72 3.53
CA ALA A 15 -14.29 -9.46 2.57
C ALA A 15 -14.63 -10.88 3.05
N ALA A 16 -13.67 -11.55 3.69
CA ALA A 16 -13.80 -12.95 4.07
C ALA A 16 -14.80 -13.21 5.21
N VAL A 17 -15.18 -12.19 5.98
CA VAL A 17 -15.81 -12.40 7.29
C VAL A 17 -17.20 -11.79 7.43
N TYR A 18 -17.68 -11.09 6.40
CA TYR A 18 -19.05 -10.57 6.36
C TYR A 18 -20.08 -11.72 6.35
N GLY A 19 -20.50 -12.15 7.54
CA GLY A 19 -21.56 -13.15 7.77
C GLY A 19 -21.22 -14.26 8.76
N TYR A 20 -19.96 -14.65 8.96
CA TYR A 20 -19.64 -15.81 9.82
C TYR A 20 -19.79 -15.52 11.32
N TYR A 21 -19.37 -14.34 11.78
CA TYR A 21 -19.49 -13.93 13.20
C TYR A 21 -20.76 -13.11 13.49
N PHE A 22 -21.77 -13.13 12.63
CA PHE A 22 -22.93 -12.24 12.75
C PHE A 22 -23.68 -12.41 14.09
N SER A 23 -23.64 -13.60 14.71
CA SER A 23 -24.40 -13.92 15.94
C SER A 23 -23.67 -13.65 17.27
N LEU A 24 -22.38 -13.32 17.29
CA LEU A 24 -21.62 -13.15 18.53
C LEU A 24 -20.85 -11.82 18.53
N GLN A 25 -20.96 -11.03 19.62
CA GLN A 25 -20.12 -9.85 19.84
C GLN A 25 -18.70 -10.26 20.28
N THR A 26 -18.00 -11.01 19.45
CA THR A 26 -16.62 -11.39 19.73
C THR A 26 -15.64 -10.30 19.28
N PRO A 27 -14.40 -10.28 19.80
CA PRO A 27 -13.36 -9.37 19.33
C PRO A 27 -13.17 -9.38 17.81
N GLU A 28 -13.29 -10.56 17.20
CA GLU A 28 -13.25 -10.78 15.76
C GLU A 28 -14.30 -9.94 15.04
N LYS A 29 -15.56 -9.99 15.48
CA LYS A 29 -16.64 -9.21 14.85
C LYS A 29 -16.35 -7.72 14.85
N VAL A 30 -15.88 -7.18 15.98
CA VAL A 30 -15.58 -5.74 16.09
C VAL A 30 -14.45 -5.35 15.14
N VAL A 31 -13.39 -6.15 15.08
CA VAL A 31 -12.26 -5.93 14.16
C VAL A 31 -12.71 -5.99 12.71
N PHE A 32 -13.42 -7.05 12.31
CA PHE A 32 -13.83 -7.22 10.91
C PHE A 32 -14.84 -6.17 10.45
N ASP A 33 -15.76 -5.73 11.31
CA ASP A 33 -16.67 -4.63 10.99
C ASP A 33 -15.90 -3.33 10.77
N ALA A 34 -14.87 -3.05 11.58
CA ALA A 34 -14.05 -1.84 11.43
C ALA A 34 -13.20 -1.87 10.15
N LEU A 35 -12.59 -3.02 9.85
CA LEU A 35 -11.85 -3.22 8.60
C LEU A 35 -12.77 -3.12 7.38
N SER A 36 -13.97 -3.70 7.46
CA SER A 36 -14.97 -3.59 6.40
C SER A 36 -15.40 -2.16 6.16
N LYS A 37 -15.70 -1.40 7.22
CA LYS A 37 -15.99 0.04 7.10
C LYS A 37 -14.84 0.81 6.47
N ALA A 38 -13.60 0.51 6.85
CA ALA A 38 -12.43 1.19 6.29
C ALA A 38 -12.24 0.90 4.79
N VAL A 39 -12.43 -0.36 4.37
CA VAL A 39 -12.30 -0.79 2.97
C VAL A 39 -13.41 -0.21 2.08
N HIS A 40 -14.62 -0.04 2.63
CA HIS A 40 -15.77 0.49 1.88
C HIS A 40 -15.96 2.01 2.03
N ALA A 41 -15.06 2.70 2.73
CA ALA A 41 -15.13 4.15 2.86
C ALA A 41 -14.87 4.83 1.51
N GLU A 42 -15.60 5.92 1.23
CA GLU A 42 -15.38 6.74 0.04
C GLU A 42 -14.00 7.41 0.06
N ALA A 43 -13.61 7.90 1.25
CA ALA A 43 -12.35 8.56 1.48
C ALA A 43 -11.71 8.04 2.78
N VAL A 44 -10.41 7.76 2.71
CA VAL A 44 -9.58 7.37 3.85
C VAL A 44 -8.39 8.30 3.90
N GLN A 45 -8.33 9.13 4.92
CA GLN A 45 -7.15 9.92 5.26
C GLN A 45 -6.34 9.19 6.32
N PHE A 46 -5.03 9.26 6.22
CA PHE A 46 -4.15 8.67 7.21
C PHE A 46 -2.91 9.52 7.47
N THR A 47 -2.39 9.41 8.68
CA THR A 47 -1.06 9.94 9.03
C THR A 47 -0.24 8.78 9.55
N ALA A 48 0.87 8.49 8.89
CA ALA A 48 1.79 7.44 9.28
C ALA A 48 3.07 8.04 9.87
N THR A 49 3.51 7.47 10.98
CA THR A 49 4.70 7.89 11.72
C THR A 49 5.68 6.73 11.83
N THR A 50 6.92 6.96 11.41
CA THR A 50 8.03 5.99 11.52
C THR A 50 8.62 5.98 12.94
N PRO A 51 9.49 5.00 13.30
CA PRO A 51 10.16 4.99 14.59
C PRO A 51 11.14 6.16 14.76
N SER A 52 11.61 6.72 13.64
CA SER A 52 12.42 7.94 13.61
C SER A 52 11.60 9.23 13.70
N HIS A 53 10.29 9.15 13.96
CA HIS A 53 9.34 10.27 14.02
C HIS A 53 9.18 11.03 12.70
N ALA A 54 9.56 10.44 11.57
CA ALA A 54 9.21 10.97 10.27
C ALA A 54 7.73 10.71 10.01
N THR A 55 7.00 11.73 9.59
CA THR A 55 5.57 11.64 9.31
C THR A 55 5.29 11.81 7.82
N PHE A 56 4.41 10.97 7.30
CA PHE A 56 3.78 11.21 6.00
C PHE A 56 2.27 11.12 6.15
N LYS A 57 1.57 11.99 5.43
CA LYS A 57 0.12 12.01 5.35
C LYS A 57 -0.28 11.36 4.04
N GLY A 58 -1.41 10.68 4.04
CA GLY A 58 -1.97 10.12 2.85
C GLY A 58 -3.47 10.23 2.81
N GLU A 59 -4.00 10.10 1.61
CA GLU A 59 -5.41 10.08 1.33
C GLU A 59 -5.68 9.12 0.19
N ILE A 60 -6.71 8.29 0.33
CA ILE A 60 -7.25 7.45 -0.72
C ILE A 60 -8.69 7.87 -0.93
N LYS A 61 -9.05 8.26 -2.15
CA LYS A 61 -10.42 8.64 -2.54
C LYS A 61 -10.67 8.28 -3.99
N ASP A 62 -11.80 7.62 -4.26
CA ASP A 62 -12.22 7.24 -5.62
C ASP A 62 -11.14 6.50 -6.42
N GLY A 63 -10.37 5.62 -5.77
CA GLY A 63 -9.27 4.89 -6.42
C GLY A 63 -8.02 5.74 -6.71
N ASN A 64 -8.00 7.01 -6.30
CA ASN A 64 -6.82 7.86 -6.38
C ASN A 64 -6.12 7.90 -5.02
N VAL A 65 -4.79 8.07 -5.04
CA VAL A 65 -3.96 8.21 -3.83
C VAL A 65 -3.26 9.56 -3.86
N ARG A 66 -3.17 10.21 -2.70
CA ARG A 66 -2.26 11.31 -2.44
C ARG A 66 -1.39 10.96 -1.24
N LEU A 67 -0.10 11.24 -1.32
CA LEU A 67 0.85 11.13 -0.22
C LEU A 67 1.65 12.43 -0.12
N ASP A 68 1.76 13.00 1.07
CA ASP A 68 2.48 14.24 1.33
C ASP A 68 3.42 14.05 2.53
N GLY A 69 4.66 14.55 2.45
CA GLY A 69 5.59 14.60 3.58
C GLY A 69 6.90 13.87 3.32
N ALA A 70 7.37 13.12 4.32
CA ALA A 70 8.65 12.42 4.29
C ALA A 70 8.55 11.14 3.43
N LEU A 71 9.07 11.20 2.20
CA LEU A 71 9.17 10.08 1.29
C LEU A 71 10.43 9.26 1.60
N PRO A 72 10.32 7.95 1.82
CA PRO A 72 11.49 7.10 2.01
C PRO A 72 12.29 7.04 0.71
N VAL A 73 13.62 7.17 0.84
CA VAL A 73 14.58 7.05 -0.27
C VAL A 73 15.65 6.06 0.15
N SER A 74 15.83 5.00 -0.63
CA SER A 74 16.70 3.87 -0.30
C SER A 74 18.18 4.27 -0.20
N SER A 75 18.58 5.26 -1.00
CA SER A 75 19.95 5.76 -1.10
C SER A 75 20.30 6.89 -0.14
N ALA A 76 19.31 7.42 0.61
CA ALA A 76 19.48 8.59 1.46
C ALA A 76 19.35 8.24 2.95
N THR A 77 20.19 8.86 3.77
CA THR A 77 20.11 8.76 5.24
C THR A 77 18.91 9.51 5.83
N ASN A 78 18.46 10.56 5.13
CA ASN A 78 17.29 11.33 5.49
C ASN A 78 16.18 11.11 4.44
N PRO A 79 14.89 11.08 4.85
CA PRO A 79 13.80 11.01 3.90
C PRO A 79 13.73 12.29 3.06
N ALA A 80 13.35 12.15 1.81
CA ALA A 80 13.09 13.30 0.94
C ALA A 80 11.76 13.96 1.35
N LYS A 81 11.65 15.28 1.18
CA LYS A 81 10.34 15.94 1.29
C LYS A 81 9.68 15.97 -0.07
N GLY A 82 8.48 15.42 -0.16
CA GLY A 82 7.76 15.41 -1.41
C GLY A 82 6.27 15.19 -1.28
N GLU A 83 5.65 15.21 -2.46
CA GLU A 83 4.24 14.99 -2.70
C GLU A 83 4.15 13.95 -3.83
N VAL A 84 3.25 12.98 -3.68
CA VAL A 84 2.98 11.93 -4.66
C VAL A 84 1.48 11.84 -4.88
N ARG A 85 1.04 11.72 -6.13
CA ARG A 85 -0.36 11.45 -6.48
C ARG A 85 -0.42 10.29 -7.45
N LEU A 86 -1.22 9.28 -7.13
CA LEU A 86 -1.53 8.19 -8.03
C LEU A 86 -2.95 8.39 -8.55
N ILE A 87 -3.09 8.63 -9.85
CA ILE A 87 -4.36 8.93 -10.49
C ILE A 87 -4.46 8.15 -11.79
N GLY A 88 -5.48 7.32 -11.94
CA GLY A 88 -5.70 6.57 -13.19
C GLY A 88 -4.56 5.60 -13.48
N GLU A 89 -3.73 5.87 -14.50
CA GLU A 89 -2.50 5.13 -14.88
C GLU A 89 -1.22 5.97 -14.73
N SER A 90 -1.32 7.12 -14.06
CA SER A 90 -0.23 8.09 -13.91
C SER A 90 0.16 8.27 -12.44
N LEU A 91 1.46 8.25 -12.19
CA LEU A 91 2.08 8.64 -10.93
C LEU A 91 2.67 10.05 -11.10
N TYR A 92 2.18 11.00 -10.33
CA TYR A 92 2.75 12.33 -10.24
C TYR A 92 3.64 12.39 -9.01
N ALA A 93 4.89 12.81 -9.17
CA ALA A 93 5.80 12.98 -8.04
C ALA A 93 6.50 14.34 -8.10
N LYS A 94 6.64 14.95 -6.93
CA LYS A 94 7.39 16.17 -6.69
C LYS A 94 8.19 16.00 -5.42
N SER A 95 9.50 16.20 -5.49
CA SER A 95 10.39 15.97 -4.36
C SER A 95 11.58 16.94 -4.42
N ASP A 96 12.14 17.28 -3.26
CA ASP A 96 13.42 17.99 -3.16
C ASP A 96 14.62 17.11 -3.55
N MET A 97 14.44 15.79 -3.57
CA MET A 97 15.39 14.78 -4.03
C MET A 97 14.72 13.90 -5.11
N LEU A 98 14.20 14.53 -6.16
CA LEU A 98 13.38 13.86 -7.18
C LEU A 98 14.17 12.79 -7.94
N ASP A 99 15.44 13.05 -8.23
CA ASP A 99 16.33 12.07 -8.85
C ASP A 99 16.39 10.77 -8.05
N SER A 100 16.58 10.87 -6.74
CA SER A 100 16.70 9.71 -5.86
C SER A 100 15.35 9.00 -5.68
N VAL A 101 14.28 9.76 -5.43
CA VAL A 101 12.91 9.22 -5.33
C VAL A 101 12.51 8.50 -6.61
N ALA A 102 12.73 9.12 -7.78
CA ALA A 102 12.36 8.53 -9.06
C ALA A 102 13.24 7.32 -9.40
N MET A 103 14.54 7.38 -9.14
CA MET A 103 15.45 6.25 -9.38
C MET A 103 15.13 5.02 -8.55
N ASP A 104 14.64 5.19 -7.33
CA ASP A 104 14.12 4.07 -6.53
C ASP A 104 12.89 3.41 -7.18
N GLN A 105 12.12 4.15 -7.99
CA GLN A 105 10.93 3.61 -8.65
C GLN A 105 11.19 3.09 -10.06
N ILE A 106 12.17 3.61 -10.81
CA ILE A 106 12.36 3.28 -12.24
C ILE A 106 13.74 2.73 -12.56
N GLY A 107 14.72 2.91 -11.65
CA GLY A 107 16.13 2.70 -11.91
C GLY A 107 16.44 1.27 -12.35
N GLU A 108 15.76 0.28 -11.77
CA GLU A 108 15.95 -1.14 -12.12
C GLU A 108 15.72 -1.43 -13.61
N ASN A 109 14.74 -0.78 -14.22
CA ASN A 109 14.37 -0.95 -15.63
C ASN A 109 15.29 -0.18 -16.60
N LEU A 110 16.20 0.66 -16.11
CA LEU A 110 17.07 1.48 -16.94
C LEU A 110 18.48 0.84 -17.10
N PRO A 111 19.08 0.87 -18.31
CA PRO A 111 20.47 0.47 -18.51
C PRO A 111 21.43 1.31 -17.64
N PRO A 112 22.56 0.75 -17.15
CA PRO A 112 23.46 1.44 -16.22
C PRO A 112 23.93 2.82 -16.69
N SER A 113 24.30 2.94 -17.97
CA SER A 113 24.72 4.23 -18.56
C SER A 113 23.57 5.24 -18.67
N TYR A 114 22.34 4.76 -18.81
CA TYR A 114 21.15 5.59 -18.86
C TYR A 114 20.76 6.09 -17.47
N ARG A 115 21.00 5.29 -16.41
CA ARG A 115 20.73 5.68 -15.01
C ARG A 115 21.46 6.95 -14.61
N VAL A 116 22.76 7.07 -14.92
CA VAL A 116 23.58 8.24 -14.54
C VAL A 116 23.04 9.52 -15.20
N ILE A 117 22.78 9.46 -16.51
CA ILE A 117 22.29 10.62 -17.28
C ILE A 117 20.88 10.99 -16.84
N MET A 118 20.01 10.00 -16.66
CA MET A 118 18.65 10.23 -16.21
C MET A 118 18.60 10.81 -14.79
N SER A 119 19.43 10.33 -13.87
CA SER A 119 19.53 10.88 -12.51
C SER A 119 19.96 12.35 -12.56
N SER A 120 21.00 12.67 -13.34
CA SER A 120 21.45 14.04 -13.52
C SER A 120 20.38 14.95 -14.13
N LEU A 121 19.55 14.44 -15.04
CA LEU A 121 18.45 15.20 -15.63
C LEU A 121 17.33 15.42 -14.61
N LEU A 122 16.94 14.39 -13.87
CA LEU A 122 15.86 14.46 -12.87
C LEU A 122 16.19 15.42 -11.72
N ALA A 123 17.46 15.55 -11.35
CA ALA A 123 17.90 16.55 -10.37
C ALA A 123 17.54 17.98 -10.78
N GLY A 124 17.49 18.28 -12.09
CA GLY A 124 17.05 19.57 -12.64
C GLY A 124 15.54 19.84 -12.49
N TYR A 125 14.77 18.85 -12.02
CA TYR A 125 13.34 18.92 -11.76
C TYR A 125 12.99 18.83 -10.27
N ASN A 126 13.97 18.94 -9.36
CA ASN A 126 13.68 19.04 -7.92
C ASN A 126 12.66 20.16 -7.64
N GLY A 127 11.66 19.84 -6.83
CA GLY A 127 10.53 20.73 -6.51
C GLY A 127 9.50 20.91 -7.63
N LYS A 128 9.64 20.23 -8.78
CA LYS A 128 8.67 20.24 -9.89
C LYS A 128 7.91 18.91 -9.95
N TRP A 129 6.69 18.96 -10.47
CA TRP A 129 5.88 17.79 -10.71
C TRP A 129 6.32 17.07 -12.00
N ILE A 130 6.61 15.79 -11.87
CA ILE A 130 6.82 14.89 -13.00
C ILE A 130 5.70 13.86 -13.04
N GLU A 131 5.19 13.60 -14.24
CA GLU A 131 4.26 12.52 -14.52
C GLU A 131 5.02 11.29 -15.03
N PHE A 132 4.92 10.18 -14.30
CA PHE A 132 5.43 8.87 -14.67
C PHE A 132 4.26 7.97 -15.06
N PRO A 133 4.24 7.43 -16.30
CA PRO A 133 3.33 6.34 -16.62
C PRO A 133 3.64 5.14 -15.74
N VAL A 134 2.62 4.52 -15.16
CA VAL A 134 2.81 3.40 -14.24
C VAL A 134 3.49 2.21 -14.90
N SER A 135 3.25 2.02 -16.19
CA SER A 135 3.92 1.00 -17.02
C SER A 135 5.44 1.14 -17.06
N GLN A 136 6.00 2.29 -16.67
CA GLN A 136 7.45 2.52 -16.63
C GLN A 136 8.05 2.36 -15.23
N LEU A 137 7.23 2.15 -14.20
CA LEU A 137 7.70 1.87 -12.85
C LEU A 137 8.23 0.44 -12.75
N ALA A 138 9.19 0.23 -11.87
CA ALA A 138 9.66 -1.10 -11.50
C ALA A 138 8.51 -1.89 -10.86
N THR A 139 8.47 -3.19 -11.10
CA THR A 139 7.38 -4.05 -10.62
C THR A 139 7.36 -4.20 -9.10
N ASN A 140 8.53 -4.12 -8.45
CA ASN A 140 8.70 -4.07 -7.00
C ASN A 140 8.54 -2.66 -6.40
N ALA A 141 8.27 -1.64 -7.22
CA ALA A 141 8.08 -0.27 -6.74
C ALA A 141 6.91 -0.22 -5.75
N SER A 142 7.05 0.60 -4.70
CA SER A 142 6.00 0.72 -3.67
C SER A 142 4.65 1.18 -4.24
N VAL A 143 4.69 1.92 -5.36
CA VAL A 143 3.51 2.34 -6.13
C VAL A 143 2.82 1.15 -6.81
N GLY A 144 3.57 0.17 -7.30
CA GLY A 144 3.03 -1.07 -7.84
C GLY A 144 2.21 -1.82 -6.79
N THR A 145 2.75 -2.00 -5.57
CA THR A 145 2.01 -2.63 -4.46
C THR A 145 0.74 -1.87 -4.06
N MET A 146 0.78 -0.53 -4.08
CA MET A 146 -0.39 0.29 -3.81
C MET A 146 -1.49 0.07 -4.86
N ARG A 147 -1.13 0.03 -6.14
CA ARG A 147 -2.09 -0.28 -7.22
C ARG A 147 -2.73 -1.66 -7.09
N CYS A 148 -1.93 -2.67 -6.77
CA CYS A 148 -2.48 -4.01 -6.57
C CYS A 148 -3.54 -4.01 -5.46
N SER A 149 -3.27 -3.27 -4.39
CA SER A 149 -4.21 -3.13 -3.27
C SER A 149 -5.49 -2.40 -3.68
N GLN A 150 -5.40 -1.42 -4.58
CA GLN A 150 -6.57 -0.71 -5.13
C GLN A 150 -7.38 -1.59 -6.08
N GLY A 151 -6.74 -2.27 -7.03
CA GLY A 151 -7.42 -3.21 -7.93
C GLY A 151 -8.10 -4.34 -7.15
N LEU A 152 -7.46 -4.82 -6.08
CA LEU A 152 -8.10 -5.74 -5.14
C LEU A 152 -9.34 -5.13 -4.48
N GLN A 153 -9.28 -3.90 -3.98
CA GLN A 153 -10.44 -3.23 -3.38
C GLN A 153 -11.60 -3.10 -4.38
N GLU A 154 -11.29 -2.76 -5.63
CA GLU A 154 -12.29 -2.68 -6.70
C GLU A 154 -12.93 -4.04 -7.00
N ILE A 155 -12.13 -5.11 -7.09
CA ILE A 155 -12.64 -6.49 -7.23
C ILE A 155 -13.53 -6.83 -6.03
N LEU A 156 -13.07 -6.58 -4.80
CA LEU A 156 -13.84 -6.90 -3.60
C LEU A 156 -15.13 -6.08 -3.47
N ARG A 157 -15.19 -4.88 -4.07
CA ARG A 157 -16.39 -4.04 -4.10
C ARG A 157 -17.40 -4.51 -5.15
N ASN A 158 -16.93 -4.95 -6.31
CA ASN A 158 -17.77 -5.14 -7.50
C ASN A 158 -18.01 -6.62 -7.86
N ASP A 159 -17.17 -7.55 -7.43
CA ASP A 159 -17.25 -8.98 -7.76
C ASP A 159 -17.67 -9.81 -6.54
N GLN A 160 -18.99 -10.02 -6.42
CA GLN A 160 -19.57 -10.84 -5.35
C GLN A 160 -19.13 -12.31 -5.39
N ALA A 161 -18.83 -12.85 -6.58
CA ALA A 161 -18.36 -14.23 -6.70
C ALA A 161 -16.95 -14.37 -6.14
N ALA A 162 -16.05 -13.43 -6.45
CA ALA A 162 -14.73 -13.34 -5.86
C ALA A 162 -14.77 -13.19 -4.33
N VAL A 163 -15.65 -12.31 -3.83
CA VAL A 163 -15.84 -12.14 -2.37
C VAL A 163 -16.30 -13.44 -1.73
N GLN A 164 -17.25 -14.15 -2.34
CA GLN A 164 -17.75 -15.41 -1.81
C GLN A 164 -16.71 -16.53 -1.88
N GLU A 165 -15.92 -16.61 -2.95
CA GLU A 165 -14.79 -17.54 -3.09
C GLU A 165 -13.74 -17.29 -1.99
N LEU A 166 -13.35 -16.04 -1.76
CA LEU A 166 -12.41 -15.65 -0.72
C LEU A 166 -12.94 -15.97 0.69
N LYS A 167 -14.22 -15.70 0.95
CA LYS A 167 -14.90 -16.03 2.21
C LYS A 167 -14.90 -17.53 2.48
N ASN A 168 -15.19 -18.35 1.47
CA ASN A 168 -15.18 -19.80 1.62
C ASN A 168 -13.78 -20.32 1.99
N ILE A 169 -12.74 -19.81 1.32
CA ILE A 169 -11.36 -20.20 1.62
C ILE A 169 -10.92 -19.79 3.02
N TYR A 170 -11.20 -18.55 3.40
CA TYR A 170 -10.83 -18.05 4.72
C TYR A 170 -11.56 -18.82 5.82
N THR A 171 -12.84 -19.15 5.62
CA THR A 171 -13.61 -19.94 6.58
C THR A 171 -13.02 -21.34 6.75
N ALA A 172 -12.54 -21.96 5.66
CA ALA A 172 -11.88 -23.25 5.70
C ALA A 172 -10.46 -23.18 6.32
N HIS A 173 -9.76 -22.06 6.15
CA HIS A 173 -8.37 -21.86 6.58
C HIS A 173 -8.18 -20.52 7.30
N PRO A 174 -8.80 -20.32 8.49
CA PRO A 174 -8.72 -19.04 9.20
C PRO A 174 -7.35 -18.89 9.84
N PHE A 175 -6.57 -17.90 9.42
CA PHE A 175 -5.18 -17.75 9.85
C PHE A 175 -4.93 -16.57 10.79
N LEU A 176 -5.92 -15.70 11.02
CA LEU A 176 -5.77 -14.57 11.93
C LEU A 176 -6.14 -14.98 13.35
N ILE A 177 -5.27 -14.62 14.29
CA ILE A 177 -5.53 -14.70 15.72
C ILE A 177 -5.86 -13.30 16.19
N ILE A 178 -7.08 -13.11 16.68
CA ILE A 178 -7.56 -11.82 17.17
C ILE A 178 -7.76 -11.93 18.68
N SER A 179 -7.15 -11.01 19.42
CA SER A 179 -7.35 -10.92 20.86
C SER A 179 -7.64 -9.47 21.27
N LYS A 180 -8.42 -9.32 22.34
CA LYS A 180 -8.66 -8.02 22.95
C LYS A 180 -7.59 -7.75 24.00
N LYS A 181 -6.94 -6.59 23.95
CA LYS A 181 -5.90 -6.19 24.92
C LYS A 181 -6.51 -5.42 26.09
N ALA A 182 -7.02 -4.22 25.83
CA ALA A 182 -7.69 -3.33 26.79
C ALA A 182 -8.66 -2.40 26.03
N ASP A 183 -9.70 -1.89 26.69
CA ASP A 183 -10.69 -0.95 26.12
C ASP A 183 -11.22 -1.36 24.74
N MET A 184 -10.84 -0.64 23.68
CA MET A 184 -11.17 -0.95 22.29
C MET A 184 -9.92 -1.17 21.43
N THR A 185 -8.87 -1.70 22.06
CA THR A 185 -7.62 -2.08 21.44
C THR A 185 -7.56 -3.59 21.23
N TYR A 186 -7.21 -3.97 20.01
CA TYR A 186 -7.20 -5.35 19.52
C TYR A 186 -5.83 -5.69 18.95
N LEU A 187 -5.36 -6.91 19.21
CA LEU A 187 -4.15 -7.45 18.64
C LEU A 187 -4.53 -8.47 17.57
N ILE A 188 -3.94 -8.32 16.38
CA ILE A 188 -4.03 -9.27 15.28
C ILE A 188 -2.65 -9.83 15.04
N SER A 189 -2.53 -11.16 15.13
CA SER A 189 -1.34 -11.89 14.69
C SER A 189 -1.71 -12.94 13.66
N ILE A 190 -0.70 -13.46 12.99
CA ILE A 190 -0.85 -14.46 11.94
C ILE A 190 -0.41 -15.82 12.49
N GLU A 191 -1.23 -16.84 12.30
CA GLU A 191 -0.84 -18.22 12.56
C GLU A 191 -0.10 -18.80 11.36
N ASP A 192 1.19 -19.03 11.53
CA ASP A 192 2.14 -19.48 10.51
C ASP A 192 1.70 -20.72 9.71
N THR A 193 1.13 -21.71 10.37
CA THR A 193 0.70 -22.95 9.71
C THR A 193 -0.54 -22.68 8.86
N LYS A 194 -1.54 -22.02 9.43
CA LYS A 194 -2.81 -21.76 8.75
C LYS A 194 -2.69 -20.76 7.61
N ILE A 195 -1.80 -19.77 7.70
CA ILE A 195 -1.59 -18.86 6.57
C ILE A 195 -0.98 -19.58 5.36
N LYS A 196 -0.15 -20.62 5.56
CA LYS A 196 0.37 -21.44 4.45
C LYS A 196 -0.75 -22.26 3.79
N GLU A 197 -1.63 -22.83 4.59
CA GLU A 197 -2.80 -23.57 4.07
C GLU A 197 -3.74 -22.64 3.30
N PHE A 198 -4.05 -21.48 3.88
CA PHE A 198 -4.83 -20.43 3.24
C PHE A 198 -4.22 -20.01 1.89
N ARG A 199 -2.92 -19.70 1.85
CA ARG A 199 -2.21 -19.33 0.60
C ARG A 199 -2.29 -20.45 -0.44
N THR A 200 -2.13 -21.71 -0.02
CA THR A 200 -2.20 -22.87 -0.91
C THR A 200 -3.60 -23.06 -1.50
N ALA A 201 -4.65 -22.86 -0.69
CA ALA A 201 -6.03 -22.94 -1.13
C ALA A 201 -6.39 -21.76 -2.05
N LEU A 202 -6.04 -20.53 -1.64
CA LEU A 202 -6.22 -19.31 -2.40
C LEU A 202 -5.56 -19.42 -3.78
N GLY A 203 -4.34 -19.97 -3.84
CA GLY A 203 -3.58 -20.18 -5.08
C GLY A 203 -4.30 -20.97 -6.18
N LYS A 204 -5.33 -21.73 -5.83
CA LYS A 204 -6.10 -22.56 -6.77
C LYS A 204 -7.28 -21.82 -7.41
N THR A 205 -7.59 -20.62 -6.94
CA THR A 205 -8.78 -19.87 -7.34
C THR A 205 -8.61 -19.04 -8.59
N SER A 206 -9.72 -18.75 -9.26
CA SER A 206 -9.78 -17.73 -10.32
C SER A 206 -9.44 -16.35 -9.76
N PHE A 207 -9.98 -16.01 -8.58
CA PHE A 207 -9.70 -14.74 -7.92
C PHE A 207 -8.19 -14.50 -7.74
N PHE A 208 -7.46 -15.48 -7.21
CA PHE A 208 -6.02 -15.38 -7.03
C PHE A 208 -5.27 -15.18 -8.34
N ARG A 209 -5.68 -15.87 -9.42
CA ARG A 209 -5.07 -15.68 -10.75
C ARG A 209 -5.27 -14.27 -11.29
N SER A 210 -6.41 -13.63 -10.98
CA SER A 210 -6.69 -12.25 -11.35
C SER A 210 -5.87 -11.23 -10.54
N VAL A 211 -5.52 -11.55 -9.29
CA VAL A 211 -4.80 -10.64 -8.38
C VAL A 211 -3.28 -10.81 -8.43
N ILE A 212 -2.77 -12.02 -8.70
CA ILE A 212 -1.33 -12.32 -8.77
C ILE A 212 -0.63 -11.70 -9.99
N SER A 213 -1.38 -11.39 -11.05
CA SER A 213 -0.86 -10.72 -12.25
C SER A 213 -0.27 -9.35 -11.96
N CYS A 214 -0.72 -8.68 -10.89
CA CYS A 214 -0.21 -7.38 -10.48
C CYS A 214 1.07 -7.47 -9.60
N HIS A 215 1.45 -8.67 -9.16
CA HIS A 215 2.40 -8.89 -8.07
C HIS A 215 3.66 -9.67 -8.46
N ASP A 216 3.99 -9.81 -9.75
CA ASP A 216 5.12 -10.63 -10.24
C ASP A 216 5.14 -12.07 -9.68
N GLY A 217 3.98 -12.61 -9.30
CA GLY A 217 3.90 -13.91 -8.65
C GLY A 217 3.99 -13.89 -7.12
N THR A 218 4.31 -12.76 -6.49
CA THR A 218 4.50 -12.61 -5.04
C THR A 218 3.44 -11.72 -4.41
N LEU A 219 2.40 -12.33 -3.84
CA LEU A 219 1.47 -11.59 -2.99
C LEU A 219 2.18 -11.06 -1.74
N PRO A 220 1.81 -9.88 -1.21
CA PRO A 220 2.35 -9.35 0.03
C PRO A 220 2.12 -10.29 1.23
N LEU A 221 1.04 -11.08 1.17
CA LEU A 221 0.82 -12.15 2.14
C LEU A 221 1.91 -13.22 2.09
N ILE A 222 2.60 -13.45 0.99
CA ILE A 222 3.56 -14.55 0.80
C ILE A 222 4.91 -14.24 1.46
N GLU A 223 5.17 -12.98 1.82
CA GLU A 223 6.46 -12.56 2.36
C GLU A 223 6.75 -13.06 3.79
N PRO A 224 8.02 -13.40 4.10
CA PRO A 224 8.47 -13.72 5.45
C PRO A 224 8.30 -12.56 6.44
N ALA A 225 8.21 -11.30 5.98
CA ALA A 225 8.11 -10.14 6.84
C ALA A 225 6.84 -10.16 7.70
N SER A 226 5.73 -10.70 7.18
CA SER A 226 4.46 -10.82 7.91
C SER A 226 4.51 -11.77 9.12
N LYS A 227 5.52 -12.65 9.17
CA LYS A 227 5.68 -13.73 10.15
C LYS A 227 6.06 -13.22 11.55
N HIS A 228 6.63 -12.03 11.61
CA HIS A 228 7.08 -11.39 12.84
C HIS A 228 6.34 -10.07 13.09
N MET A 229 5.10 -9.96 12.60
CA MET A 229 4.30 -8.76 12.76
C MET A 229 3.05 -9.05 13.58
N THR A 230 2.83 -8.22 14.60
CA THR A 230 1.55 -8.08 15.29
C THR A 230 0.98 -6.72 14.95
N LEU A 231 -0.28 -6.68 14.53
CA LEU A 231 -1.00 -5.44 14.33
C LEU A 231 -1.76 -5.10 15.61
N GLU A 232 -1.57 -3.91 16.14
CA GLU A 232 -2.37 -3.38 17.24
C GLU A 232 -3.32 -2.33 16.67
N LEU A 233 -4.63 -2.59 16.76
CA LEU A 233 -5.67 -1.73 16.22
C LEU A 233 -6.41 -1.08 17.37
N THR A 234 -6.64 0.22 17.28
CA THR A 234 -7.63 0.90 18.14
C THR A 234 -8.87 1.17 17.31
N ILE A 235 -10.02 0.73 17.81
CA ILE A 235 -11.32 0.87 17.17
C ILE A 235 -12.21 1.71 18.07
N ASP A 236 -13.09 2.55 17.55
CA ASP A 236 -14.03 3.29 18.40
C ASP A 236 -15.34 2.53 18.66
N THR A 237 -16.19 3.08 19.52
CA THR A 237 -17.50 2.47 19.84
C THR A 237 -18.44 2.38 18.64
N ALA A 238 -18.22 3.18 17.60
CA ALA A 238 -18.93 3.11 16.33
C ALA A 238 -18.33 2.07 15.37
N ARG A 239 -17.36 1.26 15.81
CA ARG A 239 -16.62 0.28 14.99
C ARG A 239 -15.83 0.93 13.86
N THR A 240 -15.25 2.09 14.10
CA THR A 240 -14.39 2.79 13.14
C THR A 240 -12.93 2.56 13.52
N LEU A 241 -12.09 2.18 12.56
CA LEU A 241 -10.65 2.05 12.78
C LEU A 241 -10.06 3.44 13.10
N ARG A 242 -9.35 3.60 14.20
CA ARG A 242 -8.74 4.88 14.58
C ARG A 242 -7.24 4.86 14.43
N THR A 243 -6.61 3.81 14.92
CA THR A 243 -5.16 3.64 14.79
C THR A 243 -4.81 2.21 14.43
N LEU A 244 -3.70 2.06 13.71
CA LEU A 244 -3.03 0.79 13.47
C LEU A 244 -1.56 0.97 13.79
N ALA A 245 -1.04 0.18 14.71
CA ALA A 245 0.38 0.06 14.97
C ALA A 245 0.90 -1.27 14.47
N ILE A 246 2.07 -1.27 13.84
CA ILE A 246 2.79 -2.47 13.45
C ILE A 246 3.86 -2.71 14.50
N ILE A 247 3.78 -3.84 15.18
CA ILE A 247 4.70 -4.24 16.24
C ILE A 247 5.52 -5.41 15.72
N ASP A 248 6.84 -5.29 15.79
CA ASP A 248 7.75 -6.39 15.55
C ASP A 248 7.63 -7.40 16.70
N SER A 249 7.23 -8.62 16.38
CA SER A 249 6.91 -9.65 17.37
C SER A 249 8.13 -10.15 18.15
N GLU A 250 9.36 -9.99 17.61
CA GLU A 250 10.58 -10.43 18.29
C GLU A 250 11.10 -9.38 19.25
N THR A 251 11.20 -8.13 18.77
CA THR A 251 11.75 -7.01 19.53
C THR A 251 10.71 -6.29 20.37
N GLN A 252 9.42 -6.55 20.12
CA GLN A 252 8.27 -5.84 20.70
C GLN A 252 8.33 -4.33 20.43
N LYS A 253 9.09 -3.91 19.43
CA LYS A 253 9.21 -2.51 19.03
C LYS A 253 8.16 -2.17 17.99
N GLN A 254 7.59 -0.99 18.17
CA GLN A 254 6.71 -0.41 17.18
C GLN A 254 7.51 0.02 15.94
N VAL A 255 7.10 -0.48 14.79
CA VAL A 255 7.70 -0.21 13.49
C VAL A 255 6.98 0.95 12.79
N TYR A 256 5.65 1.04 12.93
CA TYR A 256 4.85 2.14 12.40
C TYR A 256 3.62 2.38 13.27
N ILE A 257 3.16 3.63 13.38
CA ILE A 257 1.78 3.98 13.75
C ILE A 257 1.14 4.64 12.55
N VAL A 258 -0.12 4.30 12.31
CA VAL A 258 -0.99 4.93 11.32
C VAL A 258 -2.27 5.37 12.01
N ASP A 259 -2.55 6.66 11.99
CA ASP A 259 -3.80 7.25 12.44
C ASP A 259 -4.75 7.42 11.25
N PHE A 260 -6.02 7.07 11.40
CA PHE A 260 -7.03 7.12 10.34
C PHE A 260 -8.14 8.14 10.61
N SER A 261 -8.59 8.78 9.54
CA SER A 261 -9.79 9.60 9.47
C SER A 261 -10.59 9.25 8.22
N PHE A 262 -11.92 9.24 8.35
CA PHE A 262 -12.86 8.90 7.26
C PHE A 262 -13.76 10.07 6.90
N THR A 263 -13.23 11.29 7.03
CA THR A 263 -13.94 12.52 6.67
C THR A 263 -13.97 12.70 5.17
N GLU A 264 -15.10 13.20 4.64
CA GLU A 264 -15.21 13.64 3.26
C GLU A 264 -14.09 14.64 2.91
N SER A 265 -13.61 14.52 1.68
CA SER A 265 -12.53 15.34 1.14
C SER A 265 -12.80 15.69 -0.31
N ALA A 266 -12.10 16.72 -0.79
CA ALA A 266 -12.14 17.11 -2.19
C ALA A 266 -11.53 16.02 -3.09
N PRO A 267 -11.93 15.92 -4.37
CA PRO A 267 -11.32 14.99 -5.31
C PRO A 267 -9.80 15.19 -5.42
N ILE A 268 -9.07 14.08 -5.52
CA ILE A 268 -7.63 14.08 -5.76
C ILE A 268 -7.41 14.34 -7.26
N ASN A 269 -7.01 15.56 -7.59
CA ASN A 269 -6.78 15.98 -8.98
C ASN A 269 -5.29 15.92 -9.37
N PRO A 270 -4.98 15.72 -10.67
CA PRO A 270 -3.63 15.90 -11.18
C PRO A 270 -3.09 17.30 -10.84
N PRO A 271 -1.77 17.46 -10.71
CA PRO A 271 -1.15 18.78 -10.62
C PRO A 271 -1.52 19.63 -11.84
N SER A 272 -1.71 20.94 -11.64
CA SER A 272 -2.03 21.88 -12.74
C SER A 272 -0.92 21.99 -13.79
N THR A 273 0.31 21.66 -13.41
CA THR A 273 1.49 21.66 -14.28
C THR A 273 2.37 20.47 -13.92
N SER A 274 2.73 19.65 -14.90
CA SER A 274 3.69 18.57 -14.79
C SER A 274 4.47 18.39 -16.09
N GLU A 275 5.70 17.91 -15.99
CA GLU A 275 6.48 17.45 -17.15
C GLU A 275 6.34 15.93 -17.26
N SER A 276 6.09 15.40 -18.47
CA SER A 276 6.03 13.95 -18.66
C SER A 276 7.42 13.32 -18.62
N PHE A 277 7.54 12.16 -17.99
CA PHE A 277 8.78 11.42 -17.94
C PHE A 277 9.29 11.03 -19.33
N GLU A 278 8.39 10.76 -20.28
CA GLU A 278 8.75 10.54 -21.70
C GLU A 278 9.48 11.72 -22.33
N SER A 279 9.09 12.96 -22.01
CA SER A 279 9.79 14.16 -22.46
C SER A 279 11.22 14.23 -21.90
N ILE A 280 11.39 13.84 -20.63
CA ILE A 280 12.70 13.75 -19.97
C ILE A 280 13.56 12.64 -20.61
N GLN A 281 12.97 11.49 -20.94
CA GLN A 281 13.65 10.41 -21.65
C GLN A 281 14.16 10.83 -23.03
N LYS A 282 13.36 11.61 -23.78
CA LYS A 282 13.79 12.19 -25.06
C LYS A 282 14.99 13.13 -24.88
N LYS A 283 14.98 13.97 -23.84
CA LYS A 283 16.12 14.85 -23.49
C LYS A 283 17.37 14.02 -23.14
N ALA A 284 17.23 12.92 -22.40
CA ALA A 284 18.31 12.00 -22.07
C ALA A 284 18.92 11.33 -23.30
N ALA A 285 18.08 10.84 -24.23
CA ALA A 285 18.53 10.22 -25.47
C ALA A 285 19.37 11.19 -26.32
N VAL A 286 18.95 12.46 -26.42
CA VAL A 286 19.71 13.50 -27.13
C VAL A 286 21.07 13.76 -26.46
N GLN A 287 21.14 13.80 -25.13
CA GLN A 287 22.42 13.97 -24.42
C GLN A 287 23.37 12.80 -24.65
N ILE A 288 22.86 11.57 -24.66
CA ILE A 288 23.67 10.37 -24.96
C ILE A 288 24.29 10.46 -26.34
N ILE A 289 23.50 10.82 -27.36
CA ILE A 289 23.97 10.94 -28.74
C ILE A 289 25.07 12.01 -28.84
N ARG A 290 24.94 13.12 -28.13
CA ARG A 290 25.93 14.21 -28.15
C ARG A 290 27.23 13.90 -27.39
N SER A 291 27.20 12.93 -26.49
CA SER A 291 28.35 12.51 -25.68
C SER A 291 29.21 11.41 -26.31
N ARG A 292 28.79 10.89 -27.47
CA ARG A 292 29.53 9.91 -28.29
C ARG A 292 30.15 10.61 -29.49
#